data_AF-A0A024S9M6-F1
#
_entry.id   AF-A0A024S9M6-F1
#
_cell.length_a   1.000
_cell.length_b   1.000
_cell.length_c   1.000
_cell.angle_alpha   90.00
_cell.angle_beta   90.00
_cell.angle_gamma   90.00
#
_symmetry.space_group_name_H-M   'P 1'
#
loop_
_entity.id
_entity.type
_entity.pdbx_description
1 polymer ?
#
loop_
_entity_poly.entity_id
_entity_poly.type
_entity_poly.pdbx_seq_one_letter_code
_entity_poly.pdbx_strand_id
1 'polypeptide(L)'
;MSVARPARSLLRKCVASARTAQTVGCQHQAQPHQLQLQQQQQQQQFQSQSQSHFHTSAPRPTKRRSRFRNVKAEDMGLLSKDGLDKYRQEKFPDYTPEELDALSKKYTPEQLEALKAGEAAIDPEDLIFQGRLRDDPYRPQYMEDYTVLDPRYDVKPEIEGTPWEPQWLNPSDWADKYGSKLADLTDKKTSDQLTRAMVRALRRVKESNGEELIDLTEEELVDLEKDPELLKKYLVEEDGDDKSNGEAVTITQEQAMKLDRAIDEEWRKELSKIGEGPDSGELEPTNLELIEDGPAGTSRLHSAEAPELGKVPGVEGLYKSAADPEDEGQDDDGRYQEIKRLTGMSLRDIQSIYRKVLVTRWVTNQTRLGKVRSTSIVAIAGNGNGRLGLGIAKSTEAGLAAETAQLLAIRNMKPIRRYENRTIYGNAKAKVSGTVVELFARPPGFGLRCPHRIFEMCRASGIHDIAARMPRSKNPMNSVKAAYEALMNQVDPEEIAIGRGKKMVDVRKVYYGGNVY
;
A
#
# COMPACT_ATOMS: atom_id res chain seq x y z
N MET A 1 -23.73 -35.94 -2.80
CA MET A 1 -23.72 -35.93 -1.32
C MET A 1 -23.09 -34.63 -0.87
N SER A 2 -23.92 -33.61 -0.62
CA SER A 2 -23.52 -32.31 -0.11
C SER A 2 -23.71 -32.29 1.41
N VAL A 3 -22.74 -31.76 2.15
CA VAL A 3 -22.90 -31.49 3.58
C VAL A 3 -22.53 -30.03 3.82
N ALA A 4 -23.55 -29.18 3.78
CA ALA A 4 -23.49 -27.80 4.20
C ALA A 4 -23.54 -27.73 5.74
N ARG A 5 -22.70 -26.86 6.33
CA ARG A 5 -22.78 -26.46 7.75
C ARG A 5 -23.33 -25.03 7.84
N PRO A 6 -24.23 -24.73 8.81
CA PRO A 6 -24.94 -23.46 8.87
C PRO A 6 -24.20 -22.36 9.63
N ALA A 7 -24.52 -21.12 9.25
CA ALA A 7 -24.05 -19.86 9.78
C ALA A 7 -24.50 -19.59 11.23
N ARG A 8 -23.63 -18.94 12.01
CA ARG A 8 -23.91 -18.37 13.34
C ARG A 8 -24.34 -16.92 13.19
N SER A 9 -25.51 -16.57 13.72
CA SER A 9 -25.92 -15.19 14.00
C SER A 9 -25.49 -14.79 15.42
N LEU A 10 -24.94 -13.58 15.57
CA LEU A 10 -24.57 -12.99 16.85
C LEU A 10 -25.16 -11.57 16.94
N LEU A 11 -26.41 -11.48 17.40
CA LEU A 11 -26.99 -10.25 17.94
C LEU A 11 -26.69 -10.20 19.45
N ARG A 12 -25.69 -9.40 19.86
CA ARG A 12 -25.40 -9.11 21.26
C ARG A 12 -26.16 -7.87 21.72
N LYS A 13 -27.04 -8.08 22.71
CA LYS A 13 -27.64 -7.04 23.54
C LYS A 13 -26.62 -6.55 24.57
N CYS A 14 -26.54 -5.24 24.73
CA CYS A 14 -25.78 -4.56 25.77
C CYS A 14 -26.41 -4.81 27.16
N VAL A 15 -25.59 -5.22 28.13
CA VAL A 15 -25.91 -5.20 29.56
C VAL A 15 -24.86 -4.32 30.22
N ALA A 16 -25.31 -3.22 30.82
CA ALA A 16 -24.48 -2.26 31.54
C ALA A 16 -24.08 -2.79 32.92
N SER A 17 -22.82 -2.52 33.29
CA SER A 17 -22.13 -2.93 34.50
C SER A 17 -22.49 -2.03 35.69
N ALA A 18 -22.88 -2.63 36.82
CA ALA A 18 -22.95 -1.97 38.11
C ALA A 18 -21.58 -2.03 38.79
N ARG A 19 -20.99 -0.87 39.09
CA ARG A 19 -19.83 -0.71 39.98
C ARG A 19 -20.31 -0.30 41.36
N THR A 20 -20.00 -1.13 42.35
CA THR A 20 -20.08 -0.83 43.78
C THR A 20 -18.83 -0.07 44.21
N ALA A 21 -19.01 1.04 44.93
CA ALA A 21 -17.96 1.72 45.66
C ALA A 21 -18.40 1.87 47.13
N GLN A 22 -17.58 1.33 48.03
CA GLN A 22 -17.67 1.53 49.47
C GLN A 22 -16.93 2.81 49.86
N THR A 23 -17.49 3.59 50.78
CA THR A 23 -16.81 4.30 51.90
C THR A 23 -17.91 4.96 52.75
N VAL A 24 -18.23 4.41 53.92
CA VAL A 24 -17.84 4.87 55.29
C VAL A 24 -18.33 6.28 55.64
N GLY A 25 -19.27 6.36 56.59
CA GLY A 25 -19.69 7.62 57.22
C GLY A 25 -20.81 7.48 58.25
N CYS A 26 -20.42 7.32 59.51
CA CYS A 26 -21.03 7.87 60.74
C CYS A 26 -22.46 7.46 61.21
N GLN A 27 -22.43 6.61 62.25
CA GLN A 27 -23.07 6.75 63.57
C GLN A 27 -24.60 6.99 63.68
N HIS A 28 -25.28 5.92 64.09
CA HIS A 28 -26.42 5.94 64.99
C HIS A 28 -26.09 6.66 66.32
N GLN A 29 -27.03 7.46 66.82
CA GLN A 29 -27.72 7.12 68.08
C GLN A 29 -29.09 7.81 68.14
N ALA A 30 -30.11 6.97 68.21
CA ALA A 30 -31.50 7.31 68.47
C ALA A 30 -31.78 7.30 69.98
N GLN A 31 -32.86 7.98 70.41
CA GLN A 31 -34.02 7.46 71.17
C GLN A 31 -34.77 8.58 71.96
N PRO A 32 -36.04 8.39 72.44
CA PRO A 32 -37.28 8.39 71.65
C PRO A 32 -38.47 9.10 72.39
N HIS A 33 -39.71 8.74 72.00
CA HIS A 33 -41.06 9.05 72.52
C HIS A 33 -41.86 9.96 71.55
N GLN A 34 -43.05 9.65 71.03
CA GLN A 34 -44.18 8.87 71.56
C GLN A 34 -44.89 8.05 70.46
N LEU A 35 -45.32 6.85 70.86
CA LEU A 35 -46.33 6.02 70.21
C LEU A 35 -47.72 6.48 70.67
N GLN A 36 -48.67 6.64 69.73
CA GLN A 36 -50.02 6.14 69.94
C GLN A 36 -50.82 6.06 68.63
N LEU A 37 -51.46 4.89 68.45
CA LEU A 37 -52.62 4.62 67.60
C LEU A 37 -52.38 4.45 66.09
N GLN A 38 -51.72 3.35 65.75
CA GLN A 38 -51.91 2.68 64.46
C GLN A 38 -52.07 1.18 64.71
N GLN A 39 -53.31 0.73 64.81
CA GLN A 39 -53.79 -0.61 64.43
C GLN A 39 -55.22 -0.78 64.93
N GLN A 40 -56.19 -0.73 64.02
CA GLN A 40 -57.03 -1.89 63.71
C GLN A 40 -58.04 -1.52 62.63
N GLN A 41 -58.32 -2.51 61.76
CA GLN A 41 -59.32 -2.52 60.66
C GLN A 41 -58.82 -1.78 59.40
N GLN A 42 -58.06 -2.38 58.48
CA GLN A 42 -58.31 -3.61 57.73
C GLN A 42 -59.77 -3.79 57.27
N GLN A 43 -59.89 -3.86 55.94
CA GLN A 43 -60.99 -4.39 55.14
C GLN A 43 -62.14 -3.42 54.85
N GLN A 44 -62.15 -2.86 53.63
CA GLN A 44 -63.17 -3.16 52.61
C GLN A 44 -62.94 -2.37 51.31
N GLN A 45 -63.13 -3.06 50.17
CA GLN A 45 -63.56 -2.54 48.86
C GLN A 45 -62.52 -1.70 48.08
N PHE A 46 -61.82 -2.21 47.05
CA PHE A 46 -62.33 -2.56 45.72
C PHE A 46 -63.56 -1.76 45.26
N GLN A 47 -63.32 -0.98 44.20
CA GLN A 47 -64.27 -0.40 43.23
C GLN A 47 -64.98 0.91 43.60
N SER A 48 -64.43 2.02 43.10
CA SER A 48 -65.23 3.01 42.34
C SER A 48 -64.33 4.03 41.62
N GLN A 49 -64.28 3.89 40.30
CA GLN A 49 -64.27 4.95 39.28
C GLN A 49 -63.62 6.30 39.65
N SER A 50 -62.39 6.54 39.17
CA SER A 50 -61.96 7.91 38.87
C SER A 50 -62.47 8.28 37.48
N GLN A 51 -63.56 9.04 37.42
CA GLN A 51 -64.04 9.64 36.19
C GLN A 51 -62.99 10.59 35.62
N SER A 52 -62.77 10.47 34.32
CA SER A 52 -61.92 11.34 33.51
C SER A 52 -62.53 12.74 33.40
N HIS A 53 -61.80 13.76 33.83
CA HIS A 53 -62.08 15.13 33.43
C HIS A 53 -61.46 15.41 32.06
N PHE A 54 -62.33 15.59 31.07
CA PHE A 54 -62.01 16.05 29.72
C PHE A 54 -61.69 17.55 29.74
N HIS A 55 -60.41 17.90 29.64
CA HIS A 55 -59.98 19.13 28.98
C HIS A 55 -58.82 18.81 28.02
N THR A 56 -59.04 19.20 26.76
CA THR A 56 -58.16 19.00 25.61
C THR A 56 -57.07 20.07 25.58
N SER A 57 -55.84 19.63 25.28
CA SER A 57 -54.58 20.37 25.11
C SER A 57 -53.87 20.84 26.39
N ALA A 58 -52.62 20.38 26.55
CA ALA A 58 -51.68 20.98 27.48
C ALA A 58 -51.31 22.40 26.99
N PRO A 59 -51.18 23.41 27.88
CA PRO A 59 -50.67 24.72 27.47
C PRO A 59 -49.28 24.53 26.86
N ARG A 60 -49.10 24.98 25.61
CA ARG A 60 -47.78 24.97 24.96
C ARG A 60 -46.80 25.68 25.91
N PRO A 61 -45.68 25.04 26.30
CA PRO A 61 -44.71 25.71 27.14
C PRO A 61 -44.25 26.97 26.41
N THR A 62 -44.26 28.11 27.10
CA THR A 62 -43.69 29.36 26.61
C THR A 62 -42.29 29.07 26.06
N LYS A 63 -41.98 29.55 24.84
CA LYS A 63 -40.71 29.30 24.13
C LYS A 63 -39.57 29.37 25.15
N ARG A 64 -38.96 28.21 25.47
CA ARG A 64 -37.81 28.17 26.39
C ARG A 64 -36.74 29.08 25.80
N ARG A 65 -36.36 30.14 26.52
CA ARG A 65 -35.22 30.96 26.11
C ARG A 65 -34.00 30.05 25.98
N SER A 66 -33.28 30.20 24.88
CA SER A 66 -32.00 29.53 24.60
C SER A 66 -31.10 29.56 25.84
N ARG A 67 -30.45 28.44 26.14
CA ARG A 67 -29.49 28.33 27.25
C ARG A 67 -28.22 29.16 27.02
N PHE A 68 -28.00 29.63 25.80
CA PHE A 68 -26.86 30.47 25.42
C PHE A 68 -27.22 31.96 25.47
N ARG A 69 -26.24 32.80 25.79
CA ARG A 69 -26.38 34.25 25.79
C ARG A 69 -26.37 34.73 24.34
N ASN A 70 -27.55 34.82 23.73
CA ASN A 70 -27.69 35.37 22.39
C ASN A 70 -27.32 36.87 22.44
N VAL A 71 -26.33 37.31 21.65
CA VAL A 71 -26.21 38.74 21.34
C VAL A 71 -27.51 39.11 20.66
N LYS A 72 -28.25 40.06 21.23
CA LYS A 72 -29.54 40.39 20.66
C LYS A 72 -29.32 41.29 19.44
N ALA A 73 -30.21 41.20 18.45
CA ALA A 73 -30.26 42.18 17.36
C ALA A 73 -30.32 43.63 17.89
N GLU A 74 -30.87 43.81 19.10
CA GLU A 74 -30.87 45.08 19.86
C GLU A 74 -29.44 45.57 20.19
N ASP A 75 -28.55 44.67 20.62
CA ASP A 75 -27.17 44.99 21.02
C ASP A 75 -26.30 45.35 19.79
N MET A 76 -26.69 44.88 18.61
CA MET A 76 -26.05 45.14 17.33
C MET A 76 -26.69 46.33 16.56
N GLY A 77 -27.74 46.96 17.11
CA GLY A 77 -28.44 48.08 16.46
C GLY A 77 -29.31 47.70 15.26
N LEU A 78 -29.67 46.42 15.10
CA LEU A 78 -30.37 45.86 13.94
C LEU A 78 -31.91 45.87 14.06
N LEU A 79 -32.44 46.56 15.08
CA LEU A 79 -33.90 46.68 15.29
C LEU A 79 -34.57 47.69 14.33
N SER A 80 -33.82 48.69 13.87
CA SER A 80 -34.30 49.67 12.88
C SER A 80 -34.16 49.10 11.47
N LYS A 81 -35.19 49.25 10.63
CA LYS A 81 -35.16 48.81 9.22
C LYS A 81 -33.94 49.37 8.47
N ASP A 82 -33.68 50.67 8.60
CA ASP A 82 -32.51 51.32 7.98
C ASP A 82 -31.16 50.74 8.45
N GLY A 83 -31.09 50.24 9.68
CA GLY A 83 -29.89 49.59 10.22
C GLY A 83 -29.74 48.14 9.73
N LEU A 84 -30.86 47.44 9.59
CA LEU A 84 -30.92 46.09 9.03
C LEU A 84 -30.55 46.10 7.55
N ASP A 85 -31.08 47.04 6.76
CA ASP A 85 -30.82 47.16 5.33
C ASP A 85 -29.34 47.48 5.04
N LYS A 86 -28.73 48.37 5.86
CA LYS A 86 -27.28 48.64 5.77
C LYS A 86 -26.45 47.42 6.10
N TYR A 87 -26.82 46.69 7.16
CA TYR A 87 -26.11 45.47 7.55
C TYR A 87 -26.26 44.36 6.51
N ARG A 88 -27.45 44.25 5.89
CA ARG A 88 -27.72 43.36 4.77
C ARG A 88 -26.82 43.70 3.58
N GLN A 89 -26.81 44.95 3.13
CA GLN A 89 -25.97 45.38 2.01
C GLN A 89 -24.47 45.18 2.28
N GLU A 90 -24.03 45.33 3.53
CA GLU A 90 -22.61 45.18 3.89
C GLU A 90 -22.17 43.70 3.98
N LYS A 91 -23.01 42.82 4.54
CA LYS A 91 -22.62 41.42 4.84
C LYS A 91 -23.13 40.39 3.85
N PHE A 92 -24.27 40.66 3.22
CA PHE A 92 -24.96 39.75 2.30
C PHE A 92 -25.47 40.53 1.08
N PRO A 93 -24.57 41.08 0.25
CA PRO A 93 -24.95 41.73 -1.00
C PRO A 93 -25.48 40.69 -2.00
N ASP A 94 -26.51 41.06 -2.76
CA ASP A 94 -27.02 40.25 -3.87
C ASP A 94 -26.00 40.27 -5.03
N TYR A 95 -25.95 39.20 -5.81
CA TYR A 95 -25.06 39.13 -6.97
C TYR A 95 -25.35 40.21 -8.01
N THR A 96 -24.29 40.80 -8.54
CA THR A 96 -24.38 41.74 -9.66
C THR A 96 -24.57 40.99 -11.00
N PRO A 97 -25.16 41.65 -12.01
CA PRO A 97 -25.30 41.05 -13.35
C PRO A 97 -23.95 40.64 -13.96
N GLU A 98 -22.88 41.38 -13.65
CA GLU A 98 -21.52 41.09 -14.10
C GLU A 98 -20.94 39.84 -13.43
N GLU A 99 -21.18 39.66 -12.13
CA GLU A 99 -20.79 38.44 -11.40
C GLU A 99 -21.56 37.21 -11.91
N LEU A 100 -22.84 37.37 -12.23
CA LEU A 100 -23.63 36.30 -12.84
C LEU A 100 -23.12 35.92 -14.24
N ASP A 101 -22.66 36.89 -15.04
CA ASP A 101 -21.99 36.63 -16.33
C ASP A 101 -20.61 35.97 -16.15
N ALA A 102 -19.88 36.31 -15.08
CA ALA A 102 -18.63 35.64 -14.75
C ALA A 102 -18.87 34.18 -14.30
N LEU A 103 -19.92 33.94 -13.52
CA LEU A 103 -20.31 32.59 -13.08
C LEU A 103 -20.80 31.74 -14.26
N SER A 104 -21.48 32.34 -15.25
CA SER A 104 -22.01 31.61 -16.40
C SER A 104 -20.93 31.04 -17.31
N LYS A 105 -19.74 31.63 -17.30
CA LYS A 105 -18.56 31.12 -18.01
C LYS A 105 -17.95 29.90 -17.32
N LYS A 106 -18.17 29.73 -16.01
CA LYS A 106 -17.56 28.66 -15.20
C LYS A 106 -18.49 27.48 -14.97
N TYR A 107 -19.79 27.72 -14.79
CA TYR A 107 -20.77 26.71 -14.40
C TYR A 107 -21.74 26.38 -15.53
N THR A 108 -22.31 25.17 -15.50
CA THR A 108 -23.33 24.74 -16.47
C THR A 108 -24.64 25.52 -16.27
N PRO A 109 -25.51 25.62 -17.30
CA PRO A 109 -26.79 26.30 -17.16
C PRO A 109 -27.66 25.71 -16.03
N GLU A 110 -27.63 24.39 -15.83
CA GLU A 110 -28.33 23.70 -14.75
C GLU A 110 -27.79 24.10 -13.36
N GLN A 111 -26.47 24.21 -13.23
CA GLN A 111 -25.83 24.65 -11.99
C GLN A 111 -26.16 26.12 -11.66
N LEU A 112 -26.21 26.98 -12.68
CA LEU A 112 -26.61 28.39 -12.51
C LEU A 112 -28.08 28.52 -12.10
N GLU A 113 -28.95 27.66 -12.62
CA GLU A 113 -30.36 27.62 -12.21
C GLU A 113 -30.48 27.24 -10.74
N ALA A 114 -29.72 26.24 -10.28
CA ALA A 114 -29.68 25.85 -8.88
C ALA A 114 -29.15 26.99 -7.98
N LEU A 115 -28.13 27.73 -8.42
CA LEU A 115 -27.60 28.90 -7.70
C LEU A 115 -28.65 30.00 -7.57
N LYS A 116 -29.32 30.35 -8.68
CA LYS A 116 -30.41 31.34 -8.69
C LYS A 116 -31.57 30.92 -7.77
N ALA A 117 -31.93 29.64 -7.79
CA ALA A 117 -32.96 29.10 -6.91
C ALA A 117 -32.54 29.15 -5.44
N GLY A 118 -31.26 28.92 -5.13
CA GLY A 118 -30.69 29.03 -3.79
C GLY A 118 -30.75 30.46 -3.23
N GLU A 119 -30.31 31.45 -4.01
CA GLU A 119 -30.37 32.87 -3.63
C GLU A 119 -31.81 33.37 -3.47
N ALA A 120 -32.74 32.90 -4.33
CA ALA A 120 -34.15 33.24 -4.21
C ALA A 120 -34.84 32.58 -3.00
N ALA A 121 -34.33 31.43 -2.53
CA ALA A 121 -34.93 30.67 -1.43
C ALA A 121 -34.37 31.06 -0.05
N ILE A 122 -33.12 31.52 0.03
CA ILE A 122 -32.45 31.86 1.29
C ILE A 122 -32.54 33.38 1.52
N ASP A 123 -33.48 33.80 2.37
CA ASP A 123 -33.62 35.20 2.74
C ASP A 123 -32.43 35.68 3.62
N PRO A 124 -31.73 36.77 3.27
CA PRO A 124 -30.63 37.29 4.08
C PRO A 124 -31.03 37.72 5.51
N GLU A 125 -32.29 38.12 5.70
CA GLU A 125 -32.81 38.47 7.04
C GLU A 125 -32.77 37.27 7.99
N ASP A 126 -33.06 36.07 7.49
CA ASP A 126 -32.97 34.84 8.28
C ASP A 126 -31.51 34.58 8.69
N LEU A 127 -30.54 34.78 7.80
CA LEU A 127 -29.13 34.67 8.14
C LEU A 127 -28.71 35.66 9.24
N ILE A 128 -29.28 36.88 9.24
CA ILE A 128 -28.97 37.91 10.24
C ILE A 128 -29.55 37.56 11.62
N PHE A 129 -30.81 37.10 11.68
CA PHE A 129 -31.49 36.87 12.96
C PHE A 129 -31.20 35.50 13.59
N GLN A 130 -31.04 34.47 12.76
CA GLN A 130 -30.88 33.08 13.22
C GLN A 130 -29.60 32.40 12.73
N GLY A 131 -28.86 33.00 11.78
CA GLY A 131 -27.60 32.46 11.27
C GLY A 131 -26.56 32.27 12.37
N ARG A 132 -25.90 31.11 12.34
CA ARG A 132 -24.83 30.73 13.26
C ARG A 132 -23.78 29.98 12.47
N LEU A 133 -22.52 30.10 12.89
CA LEU A 133 -21.48 29.20 12.40
C LEU A 133 -21.80 27.78 12.84
N ARG A 134 -21.82 26.87 11.87
CA ARG A 134 -21.99 25.43 12.09
C ARG A 134 -20.75 24.91 12.81
N ASP A 135 -20.88 24.20 13.93
CA ASP A 135 -19.75 23.65 14.72
C ASP A 135 -19.99 22.17 15.11
N ASP A 136 -20.83 21.46 14.36
CA ASP A 136 -21.10 20.04 14.60
C ASP A 136 -19.98 19.14 14.04
N PRO A 137 -19.85 17.89 14.52
CA PRO A 137 -18.86 16.94 14.02
C PRO A 137 -19.04 16.54 12.54
N TYR A 138 -20.20 16.84 11.97
CA TYR A 138 -20.55 16.51 10.58
C TYR A 138 -20.29 17.66 9.60
N ARG A 139 -19.79 18.82 10.08
CA ARG A 139 -19.36 19.90 9.20
C ARG A 139 -18.15 19.45 8.38
N PRO A 140 -18.15 19.65 7.05
CA PRO A 140 -16.94 19.49 6.25
C PRO A 140 -15.79 20.34 6.81
N GLN A 141 -14.58 19.78 6.85
CA GLN A 141 -13.39 20.49 7.35
C GLN A 141 -12.72 21.36 6.27
N TYR A 142 -13.23 21.27 5.04
CA TYR A 142 -12.76 21.97 3.86
C TYR A 142 -13.95 22.67 3.19
N MET A 143 -13.66 23.56 2.25
CA MET A 143 -14.66 24.27 1.46
C MET A 143 -14.51 23.85 0.00
N GLU A 144 -15.60 23.39 -0.61
CA GLU A 144 -15.66 22.86 -1.96
C GLU A 144 -17.02 23.19 -2.57
N ASP A 145 -17.08 23.32 -3.91
CA ASP A 145 -18.31 23.63 -4.64
C ASP A 145 -19.07 22.38 -5.12
N TYR A 146 -18.49 21.19 -4.93
CA TYR A 146 -19.05 19.86 -5.23
C TYR A 146 -19.57 19.72 -6.68
N THR A 147 -18.95 20.45 -7.61
CA THR A 147 -19.38 20.48 -9.02
C THR A 147 -18.77 19.37 -9.86
N VAL A 148 -17.57 18.93 -9.50
CA VAL A 148 -16.84 17.84 -10.15
C VAL A 148 -16.64 16.71 -9.16
N LEU A 149 -16.87 15.47 -9.58
CA LEU A 149 -16.63 14.29 -8.76
C LEU A 149 -15.12 14.05 -8.61
N ASP A 150 -14.62 14.05 -7.39
CA ASP A 150 -13.24 13.65 -7.10
C ASP A 150 -13.18 12.10 -7.09
N PRO A 151 -12.41 11.48 -8.01
CA PRO A 151 -12.32 10.03 -8.10
C PRO A 151 -11.76 9.34 -6.84
N ARG A 152 -11.15 10.08 -5.91
CA ARG A 152 -10.60 9.54 -4.66
C ARG A 152 -11.59 9.53 -3.50
N TYR A 153 -12.43 10.56 -3.39
CA TYR A 153 -13.29 10.78 -2.23
C TYR A 153 -14.76 10.52 -2.53
N ASP A 154 -15.19 10.75 -3.77
CA ASP A 154 -16.57 10.58 -4.18
C ASP A 154 -16.87 9.15 -4.65
N VAL A 155 -18.15 8.80 -4.56
CA VAL A 155 -18.65 7.53 -5.05
C VAL A 155 -18.61 7.55 -6.58
N LYS A 156 -18.13 6.47 -7.19
CA LYS A 156 -18.11 6.35 -8.65
C LYS A 156 -19.54 6.48 -9.20
N PRO A 157 -19.74 7.25 -10.29
CA PRO A 157 -21.06 7.39 -10.88
C PRO A 157 -21.54 6.04 -11.44
N GLU A 158 -22.84 5.78 -11.29
CA GLU A 158 -23.48 4.64 -11.93
C GLU A 158 -23.57 4.90 -13.44
N ILE A 159 -23.08 3.97 -14.25
CA ILE A 159 -23.11 4.10 -15.71
C ILE A 159 -24.43 3.51 -16.21
N GLU A 160 -25.18 4.29 -16.98
CA GLU A 160 -26.43 3.83 -17.58
C GLU A 160 -26.17 2.74 -18.63
N GLY A 161 -26.74 1.55 -18.40
CA GLY A 161 -26.69 0.45 -19.36
C GLY A 161 -27.45 -0.76 -18.84
N THR A 162 -28.03 -1.54 -19.76
CA THR A 162 -28.68 -2.80 -19.39
C THR A 162 -27.60 -3.85 -19.05
N PRO A 163 -27.56 -4.38 -17.81
CA PRO A 163 -26.62 -5.43 -17.47
C PRO A 163 -26.94 -6.67 -18.31
N TRP A 164 -25.93 -7.24 -18.95
CA TRP A 164 -26.02 -8.51 -19.66
C TRP A 164 -25.22 -9.56 -18.90
N GLU A 165 -25.66 -10.81 -18.93
CA GLU A 165 -24.92 -11.90 -18.26
C GLU A 165 -23.62 -12.20 -19.02
N PRO A 166 -22.44 -12.01 -18.40
CA PRO A 166 -21.17 -12.25 -19.08
C PRO A 166 -21.05 -13.73 -19.46
N GLN A 167 -20.80 -13.99 -20.75
CA GLN A 167 -20.52 -15.32 -21.27
C GLN A 167 -19.05 -15.43 -21.67
N TRP A 168 -18.43 -16.57 -21.34
CA TRP A 168 -17.10 -16.90 -21.84
C TRP A 168 -17.22 -17.27 -23.32
N LEU A 169 -16.63 -16.44 -24.19
CA LEU A 169 -16.63 -16.64 -25.63
C LEU A 169 -15.79 -17.88 -25.99
N ASN A 170 -16.21 -18.60 -27.04
CA ASN A 170 -15.35 -19.61 -27.65
C ASN A 170 -14.13 -18.93 -28.30
N PRO A 171 -13.00 -19.64 -28.50
CA PRO A 171 -11.81 -19.04 -29.09
C PRO A 171 -12.04 -18.39 -30.46
N SER A 172 -12.93 -18.94 -31.29
CA SER A 172 -13.29 -18.34 -32.59
C SER A 172 -14.04 -17.03 -32.41
N ASP A 173 -15.14 -17.05 -31.64
CA ASP A 173 -15.97 -15.88 -31.38
C ASP A 173 -15.17 -14.77 -30.66
N TRP A 174 -14.21 -15.16 -29.82
CA TRP A 174 -13.27 -14.25 -29.19
C TRP A 174 -12.33 -13.60 -30.21
N ALA A 175 -11.73 -14.39 -31.12
CA ALA A 175 -10.83 -13.88 -32.15
C ALA A 175 -11.55 -12.92 -33.10
N ASP A 176 -12.78 -13.23 -33.47
CA ASP A 176 -13.61 -12.37 -34.33
C ASP A 176 -13.92 -11.04 -33.63
N LYS A 177 -14.36 -11.07 -32.36
CA LYS A 177 -14.58 -9.84 -31.56
C LYS A 177 -13.29 -9.06 -31.31
N TYR A 178 -12.17 -9.75 -31.12
CA TYR A 178 -10.86 -9.13 -30.93
C TYR A 178 -10.44 -8.38 -32.19
N GLY A 179 -10.55 -9.04 -33.35
CA GLY A 179 -10.23 -8.46 -34.65
C GLY A 179 -11.13 -7.29 -35.00
N SER A 180 -12.45 -7.40 -34.78
CA SER A 180 -13.38 -6.30 -35.04
C SER A 180 -13.05 -5.07 -34.19
N LYS A 181 -12.79 -5.25 -32.90
CA LYS A 181 -12.49 -4.13 -32.00
C LYS A 181 -11.16 -3.45 -32.32
N LEU A 182 -10.16 -4.22 -32.78
CA LEU A 182 -8.90 -3.65 -33.27
C LEU A 182 -9.10 -2.88 -34.58
N ALA A 183 -9.89 -3.42 -35.51
CA ALA A 183 -10.22 -2.72 -36.76
C ALA A 183 -10.94 -1.40 -36.47
N ASP A 184 -11.93 -1.42 -35.57
CA ASP A 184 -12.65 -0.21 -35.13
C ASP A 184 -11.68 0.83 -34.53
N LEU A 185 -10.67 0.39 -33.77
CA LEU A 185 -9.65 1.27 -33.19
C LEU A 185 -8.74 1.88 -34.24
N THR A 186 -8.25 1.08 -35.19
CA THR A 186 -7.42 1.58 -36.28
C THR A 186 -8.21 2.52 -37.19
N ASP A 187 -9.49 2.24 -37.40
CA ASP A 187 -10.40 3.06 -38.20
C ASP A 187 -10.69 4.40 -37.50
N LYS A 188 -10.92 4.41 -36.18
CA LYS A 188 -11.03 5.66 -35.40
C LYS A 188 -9.75 6.49 -35.50
N LYS A 189 -8.59 5.88 -35.31
CA LYS A 189 -7.30 6.57 -35.32
C LYS A 189 -6.96 7.16 -36.69
N THR A 190 -7.24 6.42 -37.76
CA THR A 190 -7.09 6.94 -39.12
C THR A 190 -8.05 8.10 -39.37
N SER A 191 -9.30 8.00 -38.90
CA SER A 191 -10.28 9.08 -39.01
C SER A 191 -9.85 10.34 -38.24
N ASP A 192 -9.34 10.20 -37.01
CA ASP A 192 -8.84 11.30 -36.18
C ASP A 192 -7.62 12.00 -36.79
N GLN A 193 -6.77 11.25 -37.48
CA GLN A 193 -5.63 11.82 -38.19
C GLN A 193 -6.09 12.63 -39.41
N LEU A 194 -7.11 12.15 -40.13
CA LEU A 194 -7.70 12.85 -41.26
C LEU A 194 -8.46 14.11 -40.83
N THR A 195 -9.23 14.05 -39.73
CA THR A 195 -9.93 15.23 -39.18
C THR A 195 -8.93 16.29 -38.73
N ARG A 196 -7.86 15.92 -38.02
CA ARG A 196 -6.77 16.84 -37.67
C ARG A 196 -6.13 17.49 -38.89
N ALA A 197 -5.91 16.73 -39.96
CA ALA A 197 -5.37 17.28 -41.21
C ALA A 197 -6.33 18.28 -41.87
N MET A 198 -7.63 18.00 -41.85
CA MET A 198 -8.66 18.91 -42.35
C MET A 198 -8.74 20.20 -41.52
N VAL A 199 -8.71 20.09 -40.19
CA VAL A 199 -8.70 21.26 -39.27
C VAL A 199 -7.47 22.14 -39.51
N ARG A 200 -6.29 21.54 -39.74
CA ARG A 200 -5.07 22.27 -40.12
C ARG A 200 -5.20 22.99 -41.46
N ALA A 201 -5.83 22.35 -42.44
CA ALA A 201 -6.10 22.97 -43.73
C ALA A 201 -7.06 24.16 -43.60
N LEU A 202 -8.17 24.00 -42.87
CA LEU A 202 -9.12 25.07 -42.57
C LEU A 202 -8.46 26.25 -41.86
N ARG A 203 -7.59 25.98 -40.89
CA ARG A 203 -6.82 27.01 -40.18
C ARG A 203 -5.93 27.83 -41.12
N ARG A 204 -5.18 27.18 -42.00
CA ARG A 204 -4.33 27.87 -43.00
C ARG A 204 -5.13 28.67 -44.00
N VAL A 205 -6.28 28.14 -44.43
CA VAL A 205 -7.18 28.86 -45.32
C VAL A 205 -7.72 30.10 -44.62
N LYS A 206 -8.10 29.99 -43.34
CA LYS A 206 -8.56 31.12 -42.52
C LYS A 206 -7.50 32.22 -42.39
N GLU A 207 -6.25 31.84 -42.12
CA GLU A 207 -5.10 32.76 -42.08
C GLU A 207 -4.86 33.48 -43.43
N SER A 208 -5.18 32.83 -44.56
CA SER A 208 -4.91 33.35 -45.92
C SER A 208 -6.04 34.17 -46.56
N ASN A 209 -7.31 33.87 -46.24
CA ASN A 209 -8.49 34.44 -46.92
C ASN A 209 -9.27 35.47 -46.10
N GLY A 210 -8.89 35.71 -44.83
CA GLY A 210 -9.56 36.65 -43.93
C GLY A 210 -10.73 36.03 -43.15
N GLU A 211 -11.01 36.59 -41.97
CA GLU A 211 -11.85 36.00 -40.90
C GLU A 211 -13.33 35.76 -41.26
N GLU A 212 -13.84 36.34 -42.36
CA GLU A 212 -15.29 36.42 -42.64
C GLU A 212 -15.90 35.22 -43.38
N LEU A 213 -15.10 34.25 -43.87
CA LEU A 213 -15.60 33.13 -44.69
C LEU A 213 -15.74 31.78 -43.95
N ILE A 214 -15.17 31.64 -42.75
CA ILE A 214 -15.20 30.40 -41.96
C ILE A 214 -15.76 30.71 -40.58
N ASP A 215 -16.92 30.12 -40.28
CA ASP A 215 -17.70 30.41 -39.07
C ASP A 215 -17.07 29.88 -37.76
N LEU A 216 -16.07 29.00 -37.84
CA LEU A 216 -15.33 28.47 -36.67
C LEU A 216 -14.25 29.46 -36.23
N THR A 217 -14.19 29.80 -34.93
CA THR A 217 -13.13 30.65 -34.36
C THR A 217 -11.76 29.96 -34.36
N GLU A 218 -10.67 30.72 -34.24
CA GLU A 218 -9.32 30.14 -34.19
C GLU A 218 -9.12 29.25 -32.95
N GLU A 219 -9.72 29.62 -31.82
CA GLU A 219 -9.68 28.84 -30.58
C GLU A 219 -10.42 27.50 -30.75
N GLU A 220 -11.58 27.51 -31.40
CA GLU A 220 -12.34 26.28 -31.71
C GLU A 220 -11.58 25.35 -32.67
N LEU A 221 -10.88 25.89 -33.67
CA LEU A 221 -10.03 25.10 -34.56
C LEU A 221 -8.85 24.48 -33.79
N VAL A 222 -8.26 25.21 -32.84
CA VAL A 222 -7.20 24.67 -31.98
C VAL A 222 -7.72 23.56 -31.07
N ASP A 223 -8.92 23.70 -30.54
CA ASP A 223 -9.52 22.69 -29.67
C ASP A 223 -9.98 21.46 -30.47
N LEU A 224 -10.47 21.63 -31.70
CA LEU A 224 -10.76 20.54 -32.63
C LEU A 224 -9.51 19.77 -33.08
N GLU A 225 -8.35 20.44 -33.17
CA GLU A 225 -7.09 19.77 -33.49
C GLU A 225 -6.62 18.87 -32.33
N LYS A 226 -6.83 19.32 -31.07
CA LYS A 226 -6.53 18.53 -29.87
C LYS A 226 -7.50 17.35 -29.76
N ASP A 227 -8.79 17.66 -29.80
CA ASP A 227 -9.89 16.73 -29.54
C ASP A 227 -10.80 16.62 -30.78
N PRO A 228 -10.51 15.69 -31.70
CA PRO A 228 -11.29 15.52 -32.93
C PRO A 228 -12.74 15.10 -32.68
N GLU A 229 -13.06 14.52 -31.52
CA GLU A 229 -14.43 14.19 -31.13
C GLU A 229 -15.32 15.43 -30.93
N LEU A 230 -14.72 16.58 -30.62
CA LEU A 230 -15.44 17.85 -30.46
C LEU A 230 -16.14 18.26 -31.76
N LEU A 231 -15.71 17.72 -32.90
CA LEU A 231 -16.33 17.94 -34.21
C LEU A 231 -17.83 17.57 -34.20
N LYS A 232 -18.21 16.51 -33.46
CA LYS A 232 -19.62 16.09 -33.34
C LYS A 232 -20.52 17.16 -32.74
N LYS A 233 -19.97 18.05 -31.92
CA LYS A 233 -20.71 19.18 -31.32
C LYS A 233 -21.04 20.25 -32.36
N TYR A 234 -20.21 20.38 -33.40
CA TYR A 234 -20.36 21.40 -34.45
C TYR A 234 -21.07 20.87 -35.70
N LEU A 235 -21.18 19.55 -35.86
CA LEU A 235 -22.10 18.99 -36.85
C LEU A 235 -23.54 19.20 -36.37
N VAL A 236 -24.28 20.03 -37.10
CA VAL A 236 -25.74 20.11 -36.97
C VAL A 236 -26.30 18.85 -37.63
N GLU A 237 -27.04 18.04 -36.88
CA GLU A 237 -27.88 16.99 -37.47
C GLU A 237 -28.98 17.68 -38.30
N GLU A 238 -29.02 17.46 -39.62
CA GLU A 238 -30.03 18.04 -40.53
C GLU A 238 -31.47 17.53 -40.29
N ASP A 239 -31.74 16.88 -39.15
CA ASP A 239 -33.04 16.31 -38.79
C ASP A 239 -33.77 17.20 -37.77
N GLY A 240 -34.19 18.39 -38.20
CA GLY A 240 -35.04 19.25 -37.38
C GLY A 240 -35.42 20.56 -38.06
N ASP A 241 -36.72 20.74 -38.32
CA ASP A 241 -37.33 22.03 -38.66
C ASP A 241 -37.14 23.01 -37.49
N ASP A 242 -36.02 23.74 -37.42
CA ASP A 242 -35.86 24.85 -36.49
C ASP A 242 -35.42 26.14 -37.18
N LYS A 243 -36.26 27.16 -37.02
CA LYS A 243 -36.04 28.53 -37.45
C LYS A 243 -35.28 29.27 -36.35
N SER A 244 -33.97 29.31 -36.41
CA SER A 244 -33.18 30.25 -35.61
C SER A 244 -33.03 31.59 -36.35
N ASN A 245 -33.45 32.66 -35.68
CA ASN A 245 -33.27 34.05 -36.13
C ASN A 245 -31.82 34.49 -35.85
N GLY A 246 -30.93 34.27 -36.80
CA GLY A 246 -29.63 34.93 -36.89
C GLY A 246 -29.45 35.48 -38.31
N GLU A 247 -28.88 36.68 -38.46
CA GLU A 247 -28.54 37.23 -39.78
C GLU A 247 -27.48 36.34 -40.44
N ALA A 248 -27.91 35.39 -41.26
CA ALA A 248 -27.02 34.57 -42.07
C ALA A 248 -26.38 35.43 -43.17
N VAL A 249 -25.07 35.61 -43.11
CA VAL A 249 -24.29 36.20 -44.19
C VAL A 249 -24.33 35.22 -45.37
N THR A 250 -25.04 35.59 -46.42
CA THR A 250 -25.18 34.76 -47.62
C THR A 250 -23.93 34.93 -48.49
N ILE A 251 -23.02 33.95 -48.41
CA ILE A 251 -21.82 33.89 -49.26
C ILE A 251 -22.26 33.76 -50.73
N THR A 252 -21.63 34.51 -51.64
CA THR A 252 -21.91 34.36 -53.08
C THR A 252 -21.36 33.03 -53.60
N GLN A 253 -22.02 32.42 -54.59
CA GLN A 253 -21.62 31.12 -55.15
C GLN A 253 -20.15 31.11 -55.64
N GLU A 254 -19.65 32.25 -56.13
CA GLU A 254 -18.25 32.40 -56.55
C GLU A 254 -17.27 32.41 -55.36
N GLN A 255 -17.63 33.06 -54.26
CA GLN A 255 -16.84 33.06 -53.03
C GLN A 255 -16.78 31.67 -52.41
N ALA A 256 -17.89 30.92 -52.42
CA ALA A 256 -17.94 29.54 -51.98
C ALA A 256 -17.04 28.63 -52.83
N MET A 257 -17.10 28.73 -54.16
CA MET A 257 -16.22 27.95 -55.05
C MET A 257 -14.73 28.28 -54.89
N LYS A 258 -14.40 29.54 -54.57
CA LYS A 258 -13.01 29.94 -54.32
C LYS A 258 -12.51 29.40 -52.98
N LEU A 259 -13.35 29.43 -51.95
CA LEU A 259 -13.04 28.89 -50.63
C LEU A 259 -12.83 27.37 -50.69
N ASP A 260 -13.75 26.66 -51.34
CA ASP A 260 -13.70 25.21 -51.52
C ASP A 260 -12.40 24.77 -52.21
N ARG A 261 -12.00 25.45 -53.29
CA ARG A 261 -10.73 25.19 -53.97
C ARG A 261 -9.51 25.45 -53.08
N ALA A 262 -9.54 26.50 -52.27
CA ALA A 262 -8.43 26.81 -51.36
C ALA A 262 -8.30 25.75 -50.25
N ILE A 263 -9.43 25.27 -49.71
CA ILE A 263 -9.48 24.18 -48.73
C ILE A 263 -8.94 22.89 -49.35
N ASP A 264 -9.41 22.53 -50.54
CA ASP A 264 -8.93 21.33 -51.25
C ASP A 264 -7.43 21.35 -51.52
N GLU A 265 -6.86 22.50 -51.88
CA GLU A 265 -5.43 22.65 -52.13
C GLU A 265 -4.60 22.46 -50.84
N GLU A 266 -4.99 23.08 -49.72
CA GLU A 266 -4.30 22.90 -48.44
C GLU A 266 -4.53 21.50 -47.85
N TRP A 267 -5.72 20.93 -48.01
CA TRP A 267 -6.04 19.58 -47.55
C TRP A 267 -5.18 18.54 -48.28
N ARG A 268 -5.02 18.67 -49.61
CA ARG A 268 -4.11 17.80 -50.39
C ARG A 268 -2.66 17.90 -49.92
N LYS A 269 -2.20 19.10 -49.53
CA LYS A 269 -0.85 19.29 -48.96
C LYS A 269 -0.69 18.65 -47.58
N GLU A 270 -1.74 18.63 -46.76
CA GLU A 270 -1.71 17.94 -45.47
C GLU A 270 -1.79 16.42 -45.62
N LEU A 271 -2.60 15.91 -46.56
CA LEU A 271 -2.66 14.48 -46.89
C LEU A 271 -1.33 13.95 -47.44
N SER A 272 -0.66 14.72 -48.31
CA SER A 272 0.65 14.31 -48.83
C SER A 272 1.70 14.21 -47.72
N LYS A 273 1.66 15.10 -46.72
CA LYS A 273 2.54 15.03 -45.54
C LYS A 273 2.26 13.80 -44.66
N ILE A 274 1.01 13.37 -44.57
CA ILE A 274 0.65 12.13 -43.87
C ILE A 274 1.22 10.91 -44.62
N GLY A 275 1.10 10.88 -45.95
CA GLY A 275 1.59 9.77 -46.77
C GLY A 275 3.11 9.69 -46.96
N GLU A 276 3.81 10.83 -46.92
CA GLU A 276 5.28 10.91 -47.12
C GLU A 276 6.09 10.91 -45.80
N GLY A 277 5.41 10.92 -44.65
CA GLY A 277 6.06 10.91 -43.34
C GLY A 277 6.87 9.64 -43.07
N PRO A 278 7.92 9.70 -42.23
CA PRO A 278 8.73 8.54 -41.85
C PRO A 278 7.95 7.44 -41.10
N ASP A 279 6.75 7.78 -40.61
CA ASP A 279 5.81 6.89 -39.92
C ASP A 279 4.78 6.28 -40.89
N SER A 280 5.20 5.89 -42.10
CA SER A 280 4.34 5.24 -43.11
C SER A 280 3.94 3.79 -42.76
N GLY A 281 4.11 3.39 -41.50
CA GLY A 281 3.67 2.08 -40.99
C GLY A 281 2.18 2.11 -40.65
N GLU A 282 1.54 0.94 -40.69
CA GLU A 282 0.17 0.76 -40.23
C GLU A 282 -0.02 1.43 -38.86
N LEU A 283 -1.06 2.26 -38.71
CA LEU A 283 -1.34 2.98 -37.47
C LEU A 283 -1.73 1.99 -36.38
N GLU A 284 -0.74 1.46 -35.67
CA GLU A 284 -0.98 0.58 -34.54
C GLU A 284 -1.59 1.37 -33.36
N PRO A 285 -2.58 0.81 -32.64
CA PRO A 285 -3.10 1.43 -31.43
C PRO A 285 -2.00 1.54 -30.37
N THR A 286 -2.03 2.61 -29.58
CA THR A 286 -1.08 2.76 -28.46
C THR A 286 -1.41 1.79 -27.33
N ASN A 287 -0.45 1.51 -26.44
CA ASN A 287 -0.70 0.66 -25.26
C ASN A 287 -1.85 1.19 -24.37
N LEU A 288 -2.03 2.51 -24.30
CA LEU A 288 -3.09 3.15 -23.53
C LEU A 288 -4.46 2.96 -24.20
N GLU A 289 -4.56 3.19 -25.51
CA GLU A 289 -5.75 2.88 -26.32
C GLU A 289 -6.13 1.40 -26.21
N LEU A 290 -5.14 0.49 -26.20
CA LEU A 290 -5.37 -0.94 -26.05
C LEU A 290 -5.88 -1.34 -24.64
N ILE A 291 -5.53 -0.58 -23.60
CA ILE A 291 -6.02 -0.81 -22.24
C ILE A 291 -7.43 -0.26 -22.06
N GLU A 292 -7.71 0.93 -22.58
CA GLU A 292 -9.00 1.61 -22.41
C GLU A 292 -10.07 1.02 -23.34
N ASP A 293 -9.80 1.03 -24.65
CA ASP A 293 -10.76 0.65 -25.68
C ASP A 293 -10.43 -0.69 -26.35
N GLY A 294 -9.28 -1.28 -26.04
CA GLY A 294 -8.88 -2.55 -26.63
C GLY A 294 -9.78 -3.73 -26.25
N PRO A 295 -9.56 -4.89 -26.86
CA PRO A 295 -10.41 -6.07 -26.74
C PRO A 295 -10.41 -6.71 -25.33
N ALA A 296 -9.41 -6.39 -24.51
CA ALA A 296 -9.37 -6.73 -23.08
C ALA A 296 -9.84 -5.57 -22.17
N GLY A 297 -10.32 -4.47 -22.76
CA GLY A 297 -10.66 -3.24 -22.05
C GLY A 297 -11.72 -3.45 -20.97
N THR A 298 -11.52 -2.80 -19.83
CA THR A 298 -12.38 -2.92 -18.64
C THR A 298 -13.64 -2.09 -18.82
N SER A 299 -14.77 -2.71 -19.21
CA SER A 299 -16.07 -2.04 -19.15
C SER A 299 -16.48 -1.83 -17.70
N ARG A 300 -16.59 -0.57 -17.25
CA ARG A 300 -17.00 -0.23 -15.88
C ARG A 300 -18.48 -0.49 -15.58
N LEU A 301 -19.31 -0.71 -16.61
CA LEU A 301 -20.75 -1.05 -16.52
C LEU A 301 -21.08 -2.14 -15.50
N HIS A 302 -20.14 -3.05 -15.25
CA HIS A 302 -20.34 -4.23 -14.39
C HIS A 302 -19.58 -4.15 -13.05
N SER A 303 -18.90 -3.06 -12.74
CA SER A 303 -18.05 -2.95 -11.54
C SER A 303 -18.68 -2.06 -10.47
N ALA A 304 -18.93 -2.67 -9.31
CA ALA A 304 -19.32 -1.98 -8.07
C ALA A 304 -18.10 -1.71 -7.16
N GLU A 305 -16.88 -1.79 -7.69
CA GLU A 305 -15.66 -1.61 -6.91
C GLU A 305 -15.50 -0.14 -6.48
N ALA A 306 -15.20 0.05 -5.20
CA ALA A 306 -14.87 1.36 -4.64
C ALA A 306 -13.67 2.02 -5.36
N PRO A 307 -13.51 3.36 -5.26
CA PRO A 307 -12.33 4.04 -5.76
C PRO A 307 -11.04 3.58 -5.07
N GLU A 308 -9.94 3.56 -5.83
CA GLU A 308 -8.62 3.24 -5.29
C GLU A 308 -8.07 4.42 -4.46
N LEU A 309 -7.52 4.12 -3.29
CA LEU A 309 -7.09 5.15 -2.32
C LEU A 309 -5.71 5.76 -2.62
N GLY A 310 -4.98 5.20 -3.60
CA GLY A 310 -3.60 5.56 -3.91
C GLY A 310 -2.68 5.47 -2.69
N LYS A 311 -1.69 6.37 -2.63
CA LYS A 311 -0.85 6.51 -1.44
C LYS A 311 -1.62 7.24 -0.33
N VAL A 312 -1.80 6.56 0.78
CA VAL A 312 -2.60 7.07 1.90
C VAL A 312 -1.75 8.00 2.79
N PRO A 313 -2.14 9.27 2.98
CA PRO A 313 -1.48 10.18 3.91
C PRO A 313 -1.45 9.60 5.32
N GLY A 314 -0.31 9.65 5.99
CA GLY A 314 -0.13 9.07 7.33
C GLY A 314 0.08 7.56 7.35
N VAL A 315 0.08 6.87 6.20
CA VAL A 315 0.58 5.49 6.03
C VAL A 315 1.85 5.49 5.19
N GLU A 316 1.96 6.41 4.24
CA GLU A 316 3.14 6.58 3.41
C GLU A 316 4.41 6.76 4.27
N GLY A 317 5.43 5.93 4.01
CA GLY A 317 6.73 6.00 4.68
C GLY A 317 6.83 5.29 6.04
N LEU A 318 5.73 4.80 6.62
CA LEU A 318 5.78 4.03 7.88
C LEU A 318 6.34 2.62 7.71
N TYR A 319 6.12 2.04 6.54
CA TYR A 319 6.53 0.67 6.23
C TYR A 319 7.76 0.67 5.34
N LYS A 320 8.73 -0.16 5.69
CA LYS A 320 9.86 -0.52 4.83
C LYS A 320 9.64 -1.93 4.35
N SER A 321 9.88 -2.20 3.07
CA SER A 321 9.92 -3.56 2.57
C SER A 321 11.07 -4.29 3.28
N ALA A 322 10.76 -5.38 3.96
CA ALA A 322 11.80 -6.26 4.50
C ALA A 322 12.49 -7.04 3.37
N ALA A 323 11.84 -7.20 2.23
CA ALA A 323 12.41 -7.82 1.05
C ALA A 323 13.47 -6.90 0.43
N ASP A 324 14.71 -7.39 0.39
CA ASP A 324 15.77 -6.79 -0.41
C ASP A 324 15.64 -7.32 -1.85
N PRO A 325 15.62 -6.46 -2.87
CA PRO A 325 15.52 -6.91 -4.27
C PRO A 325 16.72 -7.79 -4.70
N GLU A 326 17.87 -7.61 -4.04
CA GLU A 326 19.08 -8.43 -4.25
C GLU A 326 18.90 -9.90 -3.87
N ASP A 327 17.95 -10.19 -2.98
CA ASP A 327 17.73 -11.54 -2.47
C ASP A 327 16.85 -12.37 -3.41
N GLU A 328 16.30 -11.77 -4.48
CA GLU A 328 15.48 -12.44 -5.52
C GLU A 328 14.34 -13.30 -4.93
N GLY A 329 13.77 -12.89 -3.79
CA GLY A 329 12.69 -13.61 -3.09
C GLY A 329 13.14 -14.90 -2.38
N GLN A 330 14.44 -15.11 -2.17
CA GLN A 330 14.96 -16.30 -1.51
C GLN A 330 14.92 -16.23 0.03
N ASP A 331 14.71 -15.04 0.61
CA ASP A 331 14.59 -14.82 2.06
C ASP A 331 13.34 -14.00 2.43
N ASP A 332 12.18 -14.40 1.89
CA ASP A 332 10.89 -13.75 2.19
C ASP A 332 10.53 -13.80 3.69
N ASP A 333 10.96 -14.86 4.38
CA ASP A 333 10.80 -15.04 5.83
C ASP A 333 11.72 -14.13 6.67
N GLY A 334 12.71 -13.47 6.04
CA GLY A 334 13.67 -12.60 6.71
C GLY A 334 14.61 -13.30 7.69
N ARG A 335 14.95 -14.57 7.44
CA ARG A 335 15.77 -15.40 8.36
C ARG A 335 17.24 -15.01 8.33
N TYR A 336 17.73 -14.50 7.20
CA TYR A 336 19.15 -14.18 6.98
C TYR A 336 19.47 -12.69 7.08
N GLN A 337 18.46 -11.81 7.12
CA GLN A 337 18.64 -10.35 7.21
C GLN A 337 19.58 -9.89 8.33
N GLU A 338 19.43 -10.45 9.54
CA GLU A 338 20.32 -10.08 10.66
C GLU A 338 21.78 -10.48 10.39
N ILE A 339 22.01 -11.64 9.76
CA ILE A 339 23.35 -12.09 9.41
C ILE A 339 23.93 -11.34 8.23
N LYS A 340 23.10 -10.98 7.24
CA LYS A 340 23.49 -10.09 6.14
C LYS A 340 24.00 -8.77 6.73
N ARG A 341 23.29 -8.20 7.71
CA ARG A 341 23.73 -6.99 8.43
C ARG A 341 25.02 -7.16 9.22
N LEU A 342 25.21 -8.29 9.91
CA LEU A 342 26.38 -8.52 10.77
C LEU A 342 27.65 -8.89 10.00
N THR A 343 27.50 -9.62 8.90
CA THR A 343 28.64 -10.15 8.14
C THR A 343 28.95 -9.35 6.89
N GLY A 344 27.98 -8.58 6.37
CA GLY A 344 28.10 -7.87 5.10
C GLY A 344 28.19 -8.78 3.88
N MET A 345 27.88 -10.07 4.02
CA MET A 345 27.89 -11.05 2.92
C MET A 345 26.54 -11.05 2.19
N SER A 346 26.55 -11.30 0.88
CA SER A 346 25.32 -11.49 0.11
C SER A 346 24.59 -12.77 0.53
N LEU A 347 23.29 -12.87 0.28
CA LEU A 347 22.52 -14.07 0.60
C LEU A 347 23.08 -15.32 -0.10
N ARG A 348 23.48 -15.17 -1.38
CA ARG A 348 24.09 -16.24 -2.17
C ARG A 348 25.37 -16.77 -1.51
N ASP A 349 26.22 -15.86 -1.03
CA ASP A 349 27.45 -16.24 -0.32
C ASP A 349 27.13 -16.96 0.99
N ILE A 350 26.15 -16.46 1.75
CA ILE A 350 25.72 -17.10 3.01
C ILE A 350 25.21 -18.52 2.75
N GLN A 351 24.41 -18.72 1.70
CA GLN A 351 23.88 -20.03 1.33
C GLN A 351 24.99 -20.98 0.83
N SER A 352 26.04 -20.45 0.20
CA SER A 352 27.17 -21.25 -0.29
C SER A 352 28.02 -21.88 0.84
N ILE A 353 27.95 -21.32 2.05
CA ILE A 353 28.73 -21.79 3.20
C ILE A 353 28.27 -23.20 3.60
N TYR A 354 29.21 -24.12 3.70
CA TYR A 354 28.93 -25.47 4.14
C TYR A 354 28.54 -25.47 5.63
N ARG A 355 27.32 -25.93 5.91
CA ARG A 355 26.73 -25.97 7.25
C ARG A 355 26.25 -27.37 7.61
N LYS A 356 26.59 -27.83 8.81
CA LYS A 356 26.22 -29.18 9.28
C LYS A 356 25.89 -29.17 10.76
N VAL A 357 24.77 -29.80 11.11
CA VAL A 357 24.44 -30.10 12.51
C VAL A 357 25.24 -31.31 12.95
N LEU A 358 26.06 -31.13 13.99
CA LEU A 358 26.85 -32.22 14.55
C LEU A 358 26.09 -32.91 15.67
N VAL A 359 25.69 -32.16 16.70
CA VAL A 359 25.11 -32.73 17.94
C VAL A 359 23.68 -32.23 18.08
N THR A 360 22.74 -33.16 18.28
CA THR A 360 21.37 -32.85 18.72
C THR A 360 21.14 -33.49 20.09
N ARG A 361 20.66 -32.71 21.05
CA ARG A 361 20.37 -33.14 22.42
C ARG A 361 18.97 -32.74 22.84
N TRP A 362 18.22 -33.69 23.37
CA TRP A 362 16.97 -33.43 24.06
C TRP A 362 17.27 -33.19 25.53
N VAL A 363 17.06 -31.97 26.00
CA VAL A 363 17.30 -31.58 27.39
C VAL A 363 15.98 -31.22 28.07
N THR A 364 15.87 -31.48 29.36
CA THR A 364 14.67 -31.20 30.15
C THR A 364 15.03 -30.36 31.35
N ASN A 365 14.28 -29.27 31.57
CA ASN A 365 14.32 -28.53 32.83
C ASN A 365 13.06 -28.86 33.65
N GLN A 366 13.22 -29.17 34.93
CA GLN A 366 12.09 -29.39 35.82
C GLN A 366 11.68 -28.07 36.44
N THR A 367 10.44 -27.65 36.19
CA THR A 367 9.87 -26.42 36.73
C THR A 367 8.65 -26.72 37.59
N ARG A 368 8.14 -25.70 38.30
CA ARG A 368 6.88 -25.82 39.04
C ARG A 368 5.69 -26.22 38.15
N LEU A 369 5.72 -25.82 36.87
CA LEU A 369 4.70 -26.16 35.85
C LEU A 369 4.96 -27.51 35.17
N GLY A 370 5.97 -28.26 35.61
CA GLY A 370 6.35 -29.56 35.06
C GLY A 370 7.64 -29.53 34.23
N LYS A 371 7.85 -30.58 33.44
CA LYS A 371 9.06 -30.78 32.63
C LYS A 371 8.99 -29.96 31.35
N VAL A 372 9.82 -28.94 31.24
CA VAL A 372 10.00 -28.17 30.00
C VAL A 372 11.11 -28.81 29.18
N ARG A 373 10.73 -29.40 28.04
CA ARG A 373 11.68 -29.99 27.07
C ARG A 373 12.23 -28.89 26.16
N SER A 374 13.50 -29.02 25.79
CA SER A 374 14.13 -28.19 24.77
C SER A 374 15.16 -29.01 24.00
N THR A 375 15.40 -28.62 22.76
CA THR A 375 16.41 -29.21 21.90
C THR A 375 17.63 -28.30 21.89
N SER A 376 18.78 -28.81 22.29
CA SER A 376 20.08 -28.13 22.18
C SER A 376 20.86 -28.69 21.01
N ILE A 377 21.27 -27.80 20.11
CA ILE A 377 21.91 -28.15 18.85
C ILE A 377 23.28 -27.49 18.77
N VAL A 378 24.27 -28.26 18.31
CA VAL A 378 25.61 -27.78 17.98
C VAL A 378 25.80 -27.94 16.48
N ALA A 379 26.00 -26.82 15.79
CA ALA A 379 26.21 -26.76 14.36
C ALA A 379 27.57 -26.14 14.04
N ILE A 380 28.08 -26.48 12.85
CA ILE A 380 29.29 -25.88 12.28
C ILE A 380 28.95 -25.20 10.97
N ALA A 381 29.74 -24.17 10.64
CA ALA A 381 29.73 -23.48 9.36
C ALA A 381 31.17 -23.29 8.90
N GLY A 382 31.47 -23.54 7.62
CA GLY A 382 32.81 -23.36 7.09
C GLY A 382 32.82 -23.15 5.58
N ASN A 383 33.79 -22.38 5.10
CA ASN A 383 33.92 -21.98 3.70
C ASN A 383 34.76 -22.95 2.86
N GLY A 384 35.23 -24.07 3.44
CA GLY A 384 36.16 -24.99 2.78
C GLY A 384 37.56 -24.41 2.53
N ASN A 385 37.83 -23.18 2.94
CA ASN A 385 39.07 -22.47 2.69
C ASN A 385 39.62 -21.81 3.96
N GLY A 386 39.79 -22.61 5.01
CA GLY A 386 40.46 -22.20 6.24
C GLY A 386 39.63 -21.32 7.17
N ARG A 387 38.30 -21.19 7.00
CA ARG A 387 37.44 -20.60 8.03
C ARG A 387 36.46 -21.62 8.58
N LEU A 388 36.30 -21.61 9.90
CA LEU A 388 35.36 -22.48 10.60
C LEU A 388 34.71 -21.73 11.77
N GLY A 389 33.40 -21.87 11.88
CA GLY A 389 32.59 -21.36 12.96
C GLY A 389 31.85 -22.48 13.68
N LEU A 390 31.63 -22.26 14.97
CA LEU A 390 30.87 -23.15 15.84
C LEU A 390 29.70 -22.36 16.43
N GLY A 391 28.49 -22.92 16.31
CA GLY A 391 27.27 -22.34 16.86
C GLY A 391 26.57 -23.35 17.77
N ILE A 392 26.06 -22.84 18.89
CA ILE A 392 25.27 -23.62 19.84
C ILE A 392 24.01 -22.83 20.16
N ALA A 393 22.86 -23.46 19.94
CA ALA A 393 21.58 -22.87 20.30
C ALA A 393 20.69 -23.88 21.01
N LYS A 394 19.66 -23.37 21.67
CA LYS A 394 18.66 -24.17 22.38
C LYS A 394 17.31 -23.51 22.19
N SER A 395 16.32 -24.28 21.75
CA SER A 395 14.93 -23.84 21.65
C SER A 395 13.97 -24.97 22.02
N THR A 396 12.70 -24.66 22.23
CA THR A 396 11.63 -25.67 22.38
C THR A 396 11.48 -26.48 21.09
N GLU A 397 11.53 -25.79 19.95
CA GLU A 397 11.45 -26.38 18.62
C GLU A 397 12.83 -26.75 18.07
N ALA A 398 12.94 -27.94 17.49
CA ALA A 398 14.20 -28.43 16.95
C ALA A 398 14.65 -27.67 15.69
N GLY A 399 13.70 -27.27 14.82
CA GLY A 399 13.98 -26.51 13.60
C GLY A 399 14.60 -25.15 13.91
N LEU A 400 13.93 -24.34 14.74
CA LEU A 400 14.44 -23.04 15.19
C LEU A 400 15.79 -23.15 15.90
N ALA A 401 16.00 -24.17 16.74
CA ALA A 401 17.30 -24.40 17.37
C ALA A 401 18.41 -24.73 16.35
N ALA A 402 18.07 -25.42 15.25
CA ALA A 402 19.04 -25.78 14.22
C ALA A 402 19.42 -24.56 13.38
N GLU A 403 18.42 -23.78 12.96
CA GLU A 403 18.61 -22.54 12.20
C GLU A 403 19.44 -21.54 13.00
N THR A 404 19.02 -21.21 14.23
CA THR A 404 19.78 -20.32 15.10
C THR A 404 21.20 -20.81 15.37
N ALA A 405 21.43 -22.11 15.55
CA ALA A 405 22.78 -22.65 15.69
C ALA A 405 23.63 -22.50 14.42
N GLN A 406 23.06 -22.71 13.23
CA GLN A 406 23.77 -22.53 11.95
C GLN A 406 24.11 -21.06 11.70
N LEU A 407 23.15 -20.18 11.94
CA LEU A 407 23.29 -18.72 11.85
C LEU A 407 24.39 -18.21 12.81
N LEU A 408 24.37 -18.65 14.08
CA LEU A 408 25.43 -18.34 15.04
C LEU A 408 26.79 -18.91 14.61
N ALA A 409 26.83 -20.08 13.96
CA ALA A 409 28.08 -20.64 13.46
C ALA A 409 28.67 -19.78 12.33
N ILE A 410 27.85 -19.29 11.40
CA ILE A 410 28.28 -18.37 10.32
C ILE A 410 28.85 -17.08 10.91
N ARG A 411 28.13 -16.49 11.87
CA ARG A 411 28.59 -15.29 12.60
C ARG A 411 29.94 -15.52 13.29
N ASN A 412 30.16 -16.70 13.88
CA ASN A 412 31.36 -17.03 14.66
C ASN A 412 32.49 -17.66 13.84
N MET A 413 32.51 -17.51 12.51
CA MET A 413 33.59 -18.04 11.69
C MET A 413 34.94 -17.38 12.01
N LYS A 414 35.95 -18.21 12.31
CA LYS A 414 37.31 -17.78 12.58
C LYS A 414 38.30 -18.43 11.61
N PRO A 415 39.41 -17.75 11.25
CA PRO A 415 40.44 -18.33 10.42
C PRO A 415 41.20 -19.42 11.18
N ILE A 416 41.40 -20.56 10.53
CA ILE A 416 42.22 -21.68 10.97
C ILE A 416 43.51 -21.67 10.17
N ARG A 417 44.65 -21.66 10.88
CA ARG A 417 45.97 -21.82 10.25
C ARG A 417 46.07 -23.25 9.70
N ARG A 418 46.44 -23.38 8.41
CA ARG A 418 46.63 -24.67 7.74
C ARG A 418 48.00 -24.70 7.06
N TYR A 419 48.76 -25.75 7.30
CA TYR A 419 50.00 -26.04 6.60
C TYR A 419 49.68 -26.59 5.21
N GLU A 420 50.31 -26.02 4.17
CA GLU A 420 50.08 -26.35 2.75
C GLU A 420 48.58 -26.34 2.38
N ASN A 421 47.76 -25.47 2.99
CA ASN A 421 46.30 -25.45 2.82
C ASN A 421 45.59 -26.82 3.00
N ARG A 422 46.24 -27.83 3.60
CA ARG A 422 45.71 -29.20 3.67
C ARG A 422 45.68 -29.81 5.07
N THR A 423 46.64 -29.47 5.95
CA THR A 423 46.75 -30.07 7.30
C THR A 423 47.03 -29.00 8.35
N ILE A 424 47.09 -29.39 9.62
CA ILE A 424 47.39 -28.47 10.74
C ILE A 424 48.90 -28.30 10.95
N TYR A 425 49.30 -27.26 11.68
CA TYR A 425 50.68 -27.07 12.11
C TYR A 425 50.99 -27.95 13.34
N GLY A 426 51.89 -28.92 13.16
CA GLY A 426 52.34 -29.81 14.22
C GLY A 426 51.22 -30.68 14.82
N ASN A 427 51.36 -31.02 16.10
CA ASN A 427 50.33 -31.76 16.84
C ASN A 427 49.63 -30.82 17.81
N ALA A 428 48.31 -30.74 17.73
CA ALA A 428 47.49 -29.90 18.60
C ALA A 428 46.75 -30.76 19.63
N LYS A 429 46.62 -30.25 20.85
CA LYS A 429 45.92 -30.94 21.94
C LYS A 429 45.10 -29.94 22.73
N ALA A 430 43.83 -30.26 22.96
CA ALA A 430 42.96 -29.45 23.81
C ALA A 430 42.12 -30.34 24.74
N LYS A 431 41.73 -29.76 25.87
CA LYS A 431 40.94 -30.45 26.90
C LYS A 431 39.77 -29.57 27.30
N VAL A 432 38.55 -30.09 27.10
CA VAL A 432 37.32 -29.49 27.60
C VAL A 432 36.71 -30.43 28.62
N SER A 433 36.77 -30.04 29.91
CA SER A 433 36.34 -30.89 31.03
C SER A 433 37.05 -32.26 31.00
N GLY A 434 36.31 -33.37 31.00
CA GLY A 434 36.85 -34.73 30.89
C GLY A 434 37.23 -35.17 29.47
N THR A 435 36.94 -34.38 28.44
CA THR A 435 37.21 -34.74 27.04
C THR A 435 38.52 -34.14 26.58
N VAL A 436 39.42 -34.99 26.08
CA VAL A 436 40.71 -34.62 25.51
C VAL A 436 40.70 -34.99 24.04
N VAL A 437 41.05 -34.06 23.16
CA VAL A 437 41.20 -34.29 21.72
C VAL A 437 42.64 -33.98 21.34
N GLU A 438 43.27 -34.95 20.67
CA GLU A 438 44.61 -34.85 20.11
C GLU A 438 44.50 -34.93 18.59
N LEU A 439 45.00 -33.91 17.90
CA LEU A 439 45.04 -33.79 16.46
C LEU A 439 46.49 -33.88 16.01
N PHE A 440 46.73 -34.68 14.97
CA PHE A 440 48.07 -34.90 14.45
C PHE A 440 48.13 -34.51 12.98
N ALA A 441 49.10 -33.67 12.62
CA ALA A 441 49.43 -33.39 11.22
C ALA A 441 49.86 -34.68 10.51
N ARG A 442 49.48 -34.81 9.24
CA ARG A 442 49.74 -36.00 8.42
C ARG A 442 50.27 -35.62 7.03
N PRO A 443 51.05 -36.49 6.38
CA PRO A 443 51.53 -36.27 5.03
C PRO A 443 50.36 -36.26 4.02
N PRO A 444 50.57 -35.72 2.80
CA PRO A 444 49.52 -35.63 1.80
C PRO A 444 49.13 -36.99 1.29
N GLY A 445 47.85 -37.13 0.93
CA GLY A 445 47.26 -38.40 0.51
C GLY A 445 46.91 -39.33 1.68
N PHE A 446 47.03 -38.87 2.92
CA PHE A 446 46.62 -39.66 4.09
C PHE A 446 45.09 -39.66 4.28
N GLY A 447 44.46 -38.54 3.93
CA GLY A 447 43.02 -38.31 4.07
C GLY A 447 42.57 -37.99 5.49
N LEU A 448 41.25 -37.87 5.68
CA LEU A 448 40.63 -37.55 6.96
C LEU A 448 40.36 -38.81 7.80
N ARG A 449 41.35 -39.29 8.53
CA ARG A 449 41.21 -40.45 9.44
C ARG A 449 40.89 -40.00 10.85
N CYS A 450 39.68 -39.49 11.03
CA CYS A 450 39.21 -38.93 12.28
C CYS A 450 37.75 -39.33 12.60
N PRO A 451 37.29 -39.20 13.86
CA PRO A 451 35.89 -39.45 14.22
C PRO A 451 34.93 -38.55 13.43
N HIS A 452 33.74 -39.07 13.10
CA HIS A 452 32.75 -38.39 12.23
C HIS A 452 32.51 -36.89 12.52
N ARG A 453 32.48 -36.47 13.80
CA ARG A 453 32.28 -35.04 14.15
C ARG A 453 33.47 -34.17 13.75
N ILE A 454 34.68 -34.68 13.98
CA ILE A 454 35.93 -34.01 13.63
C ILE A 454 36.12 -34.06 12.12
N PHE A 455 35.70 -35.14 11.46
CA PHE A 455 35.69 -35.27 10.00
C PHE A 455 34.89 -34.14 9.35
N GLU A 456 33.65 -33.90 9.79
CA GLU A 456 32.82 -32.84 9.24
C GLU A 456 33.40 -31.45 9.51
N MET A 457 34.04 -31.24 10.67
CA MET A 457 34.75 -29.99 10.96
C MET A 457 35.95 -29.78 10.04
N CYS A 458 36.75 -30.82 9.81
CA CYS A 458 37.91 -30.76 8.94
C CYS A 458 37.47 -30.47 7.50
N ARG A 459 36.45 -31.19 7.02
CA ARG A 459 35.84 -30.97 5.70
C ARG A 459 35.33 -29.53 5.54
N ALA A 460 34.57 -29.02 6.52
CA ALA A 460 34.05 -27.66 6.49
C ALA A 460 35.16 -26.59 6.51
N SER A 461 36.28 -26.86 7.19
CA SER A 461 37.43 -25.96 7.25
C SER A 461 38.39 -26.06 6.05
N GLY A 462 38.25 -27.07 5.19
CA GLY A 462 39.20 -27.34 4.10
C GLY A 462 40.48 -28.08 4.52
N ILE A 463 40.44 -28.81 5.63
CA ILE A 463 41.52 -29.74 5.99
C ILE A 463 41.26 -31.06 5.25
N HIS A 464 42.31 -31.60 4.62
CA HIS A 464 42.27 -32.82 3.82
C HIS A 464 42.98 -33.99 4.50
N ASP A 465 44.08 -33.72 5.21
CA ASP A 465 44.88 -34.75 5.88
C ASP A 465 44.98 -34.51 7.37
N ILE A 466 44.43 -35.42 8.18
CA ILE A 466 44.56 -35.34 9.64
C ILE A 466 44.31 -36.71 10.28
N ALA A 467 44.97 -36.97 11.40
CA ALA A 467 44.58 -38.04 12.31
C ALA A 467 44.12 -37.44 13.63
N ALA A 468 43.03 -37.97 14.20
CA ALA A 468 42.52 -37.50 15.48
C ALA A 468 42.31 -38.65 16.47
N ARG A 469 42.70 -38.44 17.73
CA ARG A 469 42.52 -39.38 18.84
C ARG A 469 41.80 -38.71 20.00
N MET A 470 40.91 -39.45 20.66
CA MET A 470 40.23 -39.03 21.89
C MET A 470 40.56 -40.02 23.00
N PRO A 471 41.68 -39.84 23.74
CA PRO A 471 42.17 -40.85 24.70
C PRO A 471 41.33 -40.96 25.97
N ARG A 472 40.50 -39.96 26.30
CA ARG A 472 39.69 -39.91 27.53
C ARG A 472 38.19 -40.02 27.23
N SER A 473 37.39 -38.99 27.55
CA SER A 473 35.94 -39.00 27.33
C SER A 473 35.57 -38.66 25.88
N LYS A 474 34.54 -39.33 25.34
CA LYS A 474 33.99 -39.11 23.98
C LYS A 474 32.65 -38.35 23.99
N ASN A 475 32.44 -37.45 24.96
CA ASN A 475 31.20 -36.67 25.07
C ASN A 475 30.97 -35.81 23.79
N PRO A 476 29.86 -36.00 23.05
CA PRO A 476 29.64 -35.39 21.73
C PRO A 476 29.89 -33.88 21.63
N MET A 477 29.36 -33.08 22.56
CA MET A 477 29.52 -31.63 22.55
C MET A 477 30.93 -31.20 22.93
N ASN A 478 31.50 -31.83 23.97
CA ASN A 478 32.83 -31.45 24.43
C ASN A 478 33.91 -31.92 23.45
N SER A 479 33.69 -33.01 22.71
CA SER A 479 34.56 -33.45 21.62
C SER A 479 34.63 -32.40 20.51
N VAL A 480 33.49 -31.83 20.12
CA VAL A 480 33.45 -30.74 19.11
C VAL A 480 34.12 -29.47 19.65
N LYS A 481 33.81 -29.07 20.89
CA LYS A 481 34.42 -27.88 21.52
C LYS A 481 35.95 -28.03 21.64
N ALA A 482 36.43 -29.16 22.14
CA ALA A 482 37.85 -29.44 22.28
C ALA A 482 38.55 -29.51 20.91
N ALA A 483 37.93 -30.13 19.90
CA ALA A 483 38.49 -30.13 18.55
C ALA A 483 38.58 -28.71 17.96
N TYR A 484 37.54 -27.89 18.14
CA TYR A 484 37.52 -26.50 17.69
C TYR A 484 38.62 -25.68 18.38
N GLU A 485 38.76 -25.82 19.69
CA GLU A 485 39.81 -25.17 20.48
C GLU A 485 41.22 -25.62 20.06
N ALA A 486 41.42 -26.92 19.79
CA ALA A 486 42.69 -27.43 19.29
C ALA A 486 43.05 -26.86 17.91
N LEU A 487 42.07 -26.67 17.03
CA LEU A 487 42.29 -26.07 15.70
C LEU A 487 42.58 -24.56 15.78
N MET A 488 42.03 -23.86 16.77
CA MET A 488 42.26 -22.42 16.96
C MET A 488 43.58 -22.13 17.68
N ASN A 489 43.99 -22.99 18.62
CA ASN A 489 45.20 -22.83 19.42
C ASN A 489 46.40 -23.60 18.82
N GLN A 490 46.54 -23.58 17.50
CA GLN A 490 47.72 -24.14 16.83
C GLN A 490 48.95 -23.28 17.11
N VAL A 491 50.11 -23.91 17.24
CA VAL A 491 51.36 -23.17 17.47
C VAL A 491 51.87 -22.61 16.15
N ASP A 492 52.14 -21.31 16.10
CA ASP A 492 52.74 -20.69 14.92
C ASP A 492 54.23 -21.06 14.80
N PRO A 493 54.67 -21.64 13.67
CA PRO A 493 56.10 -21.78 13.42
C PRO A 493 56.85 -20.43 13.41
N GLU A 494 56.21 -19.34 12.97
CA GLU A 494 56.83 -18.01 12.92
C GLU A 494 56.98 -17.39 14.32
N GLU A 495 55.95 -17.49 15.16
CA GLU A 495 56.01 -17.01 16.56
C GLU A 495 57.08 -17.79 17.35
N ILE A 496 57.23 -19.11 17.13
CA ILE A 496 58.32 -19.90 17.72
C ILE A 496 59.68 -19.40 17.25
N ALA A 497 59.84 -19.13 15.95
CA ALA A 497 61.11 -18.70 15.37
C ALA A 497 61.58 -17.37 15.98
N ILE A 498 60.66 -16.42 16.10
CA ILE A 498 60.89 -15.11 16.75
C ILE A 498 61.23 -15.31 18.22
N GLY A 499 60.43 -16.08 18.96
CA GLY A 499 60.65 -16.31 20.40
C GLY A 499 61.97 -17.00 20.73
N ARG A 500 62.49 -17.82 19.81
CA ARG A 500 63.79 -18.50 19.97
C ARG A 500 64.96 -17.78 19.31
N GLY A 501 64.71 -16.72 18.53
CA GLY A 501 65.73 -16.04 17.72
C GLY A 501 66.40 -16.94 16.67
N LYS A 502 65.70 -18.00 16.23
CA LYS A 502 66.24 -18.99 15.28
C LYS A 502 65.28 -19.17 14.11
N LYS A 503 65.82 -19.22 12.89
CA LYS A 503 65.02 -19.47 11.69
C LYS A 503 64.41 -20.88 11.74
N MET A 504 63.08 -20.95 11.67
CA MET A 504 62.35 -22.21 11.48
C MET A 504 62.16 -22.45 9.98
N VAL A 505 62.88 -23.42 9.42
CA VAL A 505 62.82 -23.72 7.99
C VAL A 505 61.97 -24.96 7.75
N ASP A 506 60.99 -24.83 6.86
CA ASP A 506 60.25 -25.97 6.33
C ASP A 506 61.11 -26.71 5.28
N VAL A 507 61.60 -27.88 5.67
CA VAL A 507 62.47 -28.73 4.84
C VAL A 507 61.78 -29.14 3.55
N ARG A 508 60.47 -29.39 3.59
CA ARG A 508 59.74 -29.87 2.41
C ARG A 508 59.62 -28.77 1.36
N LYS A 509 59.27 -27.56 1.78
CA LYS A 509 59.21 -26.40 0.88
C LYS A 509 60.56 -26.14 0.20
N VAL A 510 61.67 -26.22 0.95
CA VAL A 510 63.01 -26.03 0.39
C VAL A 510 63.34 -27.12 -0.63
N TYR A 511 63.05 -28.38 -0.32
CA TYR A 511 63.34 -29.51 -1.19
C TYR A 511 62.65 -29.41 -2.55
N TYR A 512 61.38 -28.99 -2.58
CA TYR A 512 60.60 -28.85 -3.81
C TYR A 512 60.68 -27.47 -4.45
N GLY A 513 61.43 -26.52 -3.87
CA GLY A 513 61.53 -25.15 -4.37
C GLY A 513 60.23 -24.33 -4.27
N GLY A 514 59.27 -24.73 -3.42
CA GLY A 514 57.96 -24.09 -3.30
C GLY A 514 56.98 -24.86 -2.42
N ASN A 515 55.81 -24.26 -2.15
CA ASN A 515 54.73 -24.96 -1.46
C ASN A 515 54.02 -25.89 -2.45
N VAL A 516 53.97 -27.18 -2.14
CA VAL A 516 53.18 -28.17 -2.89
C VAL A 516 51.85 -28.34 -2.17
N TYR A 517 50.77 -27.85 -2.77
CA TYR A 517 49.42 -27.88 -2.22
C TYR A 517 48.72 -29.22 -2.46
#